data_AF-A0A6P0T0Y6-F1
#
_entry.id   AF-A0A6P0T0Y6-F1
#
_cell.length_a   1.000
_cell.length_b   1.000
_cell.length_c   1.000
_cell.angle_alpha   90.00
_cell.angle_beta   90.00
_cell.angle_gamma   90.00
#
_symmetry.space_group_name_H-M   'P 1'
#
loop_
_entity.id
_entity.type
_entity.pdbx_description
1 polymer ?
#
loop_
_entity_poly.entity_id
_entity_poly.type
_entity_poly.pdbx_seq_one_letter_code
_entity_poly.pdbx_strand_id
1 'polypeptide(L)' 'MWNFCLLTPQQLQPAERLWQFNDEPIVNRSFEKIEELEQIICARCCVNLKQCDFIRGLTHFHWWQAAKA' A
#
# COMPACT_ATOMS: atom_id res chain seq x y z
N MET A 1 -10.88 -12.76 -2.82
CA MET A 1 -9.56 -13.08 -2.24
C MET A 1 -8.52 -12.62 -3.24
N TRP A 2 -7.96 -11.43 -3.04
CA TRP A 2 -7.09 -10.75 -3.99
C TRP A 2 -5.81 -11.56 -4.21
N ASN A 3 -5.60 -12.06 -5.43
CA ASN A 3 -4.58 -13.04 -5.77
C ASN A 3 -3.15 -12.43 -5.92
N PHE A 4 -2.95 -11.21 -5.41
CA PHE A 4 -1.66 -10.50 -5.48
C PHE A 4 -0.58 -11.10 -4.57
N CYS A 5 -0.95 -12.00 -3.65
CA CYS A 5 -0.05 -12.59 -2.67
C CYS A 5 0.87 -13.70 -3.24
N LEU A 6 0.74 -14.07 -4.51
CA LEU A 6 1.56 -15.11 -5.17
C LEU A 6 2.73 -14.56 -6.00
N LEU A 7 2.84 -13.24 -6.15
CA LEU A 7 3.99 -12.64 -6.83
C LEU A 7 5.18 -12.58 -5.86
N THR A 8 6.35 -12.99 -6.32
CA THR A 8 7.58 -12.84 -5.55
C THR A 8 7.86 -11.35 -5.30
N PRO A 9 8.54 -10.95 -4.21
CA PRO A 9 8.77 -9.55 -3.88
C PRO A 9 9.47 -8.72 -4.97
N GLN A 10 10.11 -9.38 -5.93
CA GLN A 10 10.79 -8.75 -7.06
C GLN A 10 9.83 -8.40 -8.22
N GLN A 11 8.64 -8.98 -8.25
CA GLN A 11 7.61 -8.73 -9.27
C GLN A 11 6.55 -7.70 -8.81
N LEU A 12 6.53 -7.35 -7.53
CA LEU A 12 5.63 -6.34 -6.97
C LEU A 12 6.25 -4.95 -7.07
N GLN A 13 5.48 -3.99 -7.57
CA GLN A 13 5.88 -2.59 -7.52
C GLN A 13 5.92 -2.11 -6.06
N PRO A 14 6.77 -1.11 -5.72
CA PRO A 14 6.88 -0.62 -4.34
C PRO A 14 5.54 -0.18 -3.74
N ALA A 15 4.64 0.40 -4.54
CA ALA A 15 3.32 0.81 -4.10
C ALA A 15 2.42 -0.38 -3.69
N GLU A 16 2.54 -1.52 -4.38
CA GLU A 16 1.71 -2.71 -4.15
C GLU A 16 2.04 -3.38 -2.81
N ARG A 17 3.26 -3.20 -2.30
CA ARG A 17 3.66 -3.64 -0.95
C ARG A 17 2.88 -2.94 0.15
N LEU A 18 2.28 -1.78 -0.13
CA LEU A 18 1.50 -1.02 0.84
C LEU A 18 0.02 -1.41 0.88
N TRP A 19 -0.47 -2.21 -0.08
CA TRP A 19 -1.90 -2.55 -0.15
C TRP A 19 -2.42 -3.25 1.11
N GLN A 20 -1.70 -4.26 1.62
CA GLN A 20 -2.09 -4.94 2.86
C GLN A 20 -2.23 -4.00 4.06
N PHE A 21 -1.51 -2.88 4.05
CA PHE A 21 -1.51 -1.91 5.14
C PHE A 21 -2.66 -0.90 5.03
N ASN A 22 -3.17 -0.69 3.82
CA ASN A 22 -4.31 0.17 3.52
C ASN A 22 -5.64 -0.60 3.48
N ASP A 23 -5.60 -1.93 3.34
CA ASP A 23 -6.79 -2.79 3.25
C ASP A 23 -7.52 -2.96 4.58
N GLU A 24 -6.81 -2.97 5.71
CA GLU A 24 -7.39 -3.18 7.05
C GLU A 24 -8.67 -2.36 7.32
N PRO A 25 -8.72 -1.04 7.07
CA PRO A 25 -9.92 -0.24 7.34
C PRO A 25 -11.09 -0.47 6.36
N ILE A 26 -10.87 -1.14 5.23
CA ILE A 26 -11.85 -1.28 4.12
C ILE A 26 -12.22 -2.73 3.81
N VAL A 27 -11.45 -3.71 4.30
CA VAL A 27 -11.67 -5.12 4.00
C VAL A 27 -13.05 -5.57 4.46
N ASN A 28 -13.77 -6.28 3.58
CA ASN A 28 -15.14 -6.77 3.80
C ASN A 28 -16.19 -5.69 4.13
N ARG A 29 -15.96 -4.43 3.72
CA ARG A 29 -16.91 -3.33 3.87
C ARG A 29 -17.41 -2.87 2.51
N SER A 30 -18.70 -2.54 2.43
CA SER A 30 -19.29 -1.84 1.29
C SER A 30 -19.46 -0.36 1.62
N PHE A 31 -19.30 0.49 0.61
CA PHE A 31 -19.50 1.93 0.71
C PHE A 31 -20.54 2.35 -0.33
N GLU A 32 -21.41 3.28 0.02
CA GLU A 32 -22.46 3.75 -0.90
C GLU A 32 -21.88 4.76 -1.89
N LYS A 33 -20.82 5.47 -1.47
CA LYS A 33 -20.19 6.55 -2.21
C LYS A 33 -18.68 6.38 -2.24
N ILE A 34 -18.06 6.81 -3.33
CA ILE A 34 -16.61 6.71 -3.49
C ILE A 34 -15.86 7.62 -2.50
N GLU A 35 -16.47 8.74 -2.12
CA GLU A 35 -15.91 9.71 -1.18
C GLU A 35 -15.78 9.13 0.23
N GLU A 36 -16.65 8.19 0.62
CA GLU A 36 -16.56 7.49 1.92
C GLU A 36 -15.32 6.60 1.97
N LEU A 37 -15.05 5.87 0.88
CA LEU A 37 -13.84 5.07 0.72
C LEU A 37 -12.60 5.97 0.73
N GLU A 38 -12.63 7.05 -0.04
CA GLU A 38 -11.52 8.00 -0.16
C GLU A 38 -11.16 8.60 1.21
N GLN A 39 -12.14 9.06 1.98
CA GLN A 39 -11.90 9.64 3.31
C GLN A 39 -11.19 8.65 4.25
N ILE A 40 -11.63 7.39 4.25
CA ILE A 40 -11.03 6.34 5.08
C ILE A 40 -9.58 6.07 4.66
N ILE A 41 -9.34 5.91 3.35
CA ILE A 41 -8.00 5.64 2.83
C ILE A 41 -7.07 6.83 3.07
N CYS A 42 -7.53 8.07 2.85
CA CYS A 42 -6.76 9.28 3.13
C CYS A 42 -6.39 9.40 4.61
N ALA A 43 -7.34 9.15 5.52
CA ALA A 43 -7.07 9.13 6.95
C ALA A 43 -6.04 8.05 7.33
N ARG A 44 -6.14 6.85 6.74
CA ARG A 44 -5.16 5.79 6.94
C ARG A 44 -3.78 6.20 6.42
N CYS A 45 -3.69 6.78 5.24
CA CYS A 45 -2.44 7.31 4.70
C CYS A 45 -1.79 8.34 5.65
N CYS A 46 -2.57 9.24 6.25
CA CYS A 46 -2.06 10.20 7.25
C CYS A 46 -1.48 9.51 8.49
N VAL A 47 -2.07 8.41 8.96
CA VAL A 47 -1.52 7.61 10.05
C VAL A 47 -0.22 6.93 9.63
N ASN A 48 -0.21 6.33 8.44
CA ASN A 48 0.93 5.61 7.89
C ASN A 48 2.14 6.54 7.69
N LEU A 49 1.91 7.79 7.28
CA LEU A 49 2.95 8.81 7.15
C LEU A 49 3.69 9.11 8.48
N LYS A 50 3.14 8.74 9.64
CA LYS A 50 3.85 8.85 10.92
C LYS A 50 4.89 7.74 11.13
N GLN A 51 4.89 6.70 10.27
CA GLN A 51 5.76 5.52 10.34
C GLN A 51 6.70 5.45 9.13
N CYS A 52 7.34 6.58 8.79
CA CYS A 52 8.20 6.73 7.62
C CYS A 52 9.27 5.65 7.48
N ASP A 53 9.92 5.24 8.57
CA ASP A 53 11.00 4.24 8.52
C ASP A 53 10.48 2.84 8.16
N PHE A 54 9.30 2.48 8.66
CA PHE A 54 8.64 1.22 8.32
C PHE A 54 8.23 1.20 6.85
N ILE A 55 7.60 2.28 6.36
CA ILE A 55 7.26 2.43 4.93
C ILE A 55 8.51 2.36 4.05
N ARG A 56 9.60 3.02 4.46
CA ARG A 56 10.88 2.96 3.74
C ARG A 56 11.39 1.53 3.66
N GLY A 57 11.35 0.76 4.74
CA GLY A 57 11.75 -0.66 4.72
C GLY A 57 10.97 -1.53 3.74
N LEU A 58 9.70 -1.19 3.48
CA LEU A 58 8.82 -1.91 2.56
C LEU A 58 8.94 -1.46 1.09
N THR A 59 9.43 -0.24 0.83
CA THR A 59 9.39 0.41 -0.48
C THR A 59 10.76 0.74 -1.06
N HIS A 60 11.82 0.71 -0.25
CA HIS A 60 13.17 1.10 -0.63
C HIS A 60 13.95 -0.06 -1.28
N PHE A 61 13.61 -0.35 -2.53
CA PHE A 61 14.27 -1.36 -3.34
C PHE A 61 15.52 -0.82 -4.03
N HIS A 62 16.67 -1.42 -3.74
CA HIS A 62 17.96 -1.03 -4.32
C HIS A 62 17.99 -1.20 -5.85
N TRP A 63 17.32 -2.22 -6.39
CA TRP A 63 17.26 -2.50 -7.83
C TRP A 63 16.40 -1.49 -8.60
N TRP A 64 15.42 -0.85 -7.95
CA TRP A 64 14.57 0.18 -8.56
C TRP A 64 15.30 1.53 -8.69
N GLN A 65 16.24 1.83 -7.79
CA GLN A 65 17.11 3.02 -7.91
C GLN A 65 18.03 2.91 -9.12
N ALA A 66 18.58 1.71 -9.37
CA ALA A 66 19.44 1.44 -10.52
C ALA A 66 18.69 1.53 -11.87
N ALA A 67 17.40 1.16 -11.90
CA ALA A 67 16.56 1.23 -13.11
C ALA A 67 16.11 2.66 -13.49
N LYS A 68 16.30 3.65 -12.61
CA LYS A 68 15.98 5.06 -12.85
C LYS A 68 17.20 5.90 -13.28
N ALA A 69 18.39 5.32 -13.32
CA ALA A 69 19.62 5.95 -13.80
C ALA A 69 19.80 5.71 -15.30
#